data_AF-A0A7X7QVE9-F1
#
_entry.id   AF-A0A7X7QVE9-F1
#
_cell.length_a   1.000
_cell.length_b   1.000
_cell.length_c   1.000
_cell.angle_alpha   90.00
_cell.angle_beta   90.00
_cell.angle_gamma   90.00
#
_symmetry.space_group_name_H-M   'P 1'
#
loop_
_entity.id
_entity.type
_entity.pdbx_description
1 polymer ?
#
loop_
_entity_poly.entity_id
_entity_poly.type
_entity_poly.pdbx_seq_one_letter_code
_entity_poly.pdbx_strand_id
1 'polypeptide(L)' 'MKEAEKPYETVDEYIQLLPDDIKAYIIEVRNTIQKSLPNAKEKISWKMPTYWDKHNIIHFAAHKK' A
#
# COMPACT_ATOMS: atom_id res chain seq x y z
N MET A 1 -8.41 -2.56 24.16
CA MET A 1 -7.33 -3.52 23.88
C MET A 1 -6.76 -3.15 22.51
N LYS A 2 -5.46 -2.83 22.40
CA LYS A 2 -4.85 -2.59 21.08
C LYS A 2 -4.79 -3.96 20.39
N GLU A 3 -5.62 -4.19 19.37
CA GLU A 3 -5.45 -5.35 18.50
C GLU A 3 -3.99 -5.34 18.00
N ALA A 4 -3.28 -6.44 18.23
CA ALA A 4 -1.95 -6.60 17.67
C ALA A 4 -2.10 -6.51 16.15
N GLU A 5 -1.55 -5.45 15.55
CA GLU A 5 -1.59 -5.23 14.11
C GLU A 5 -1.01 -6.49 13.44
N LYS A 6 -1.87 -7.26 12.76
CA LYS A 6 -1.42 -8.41 11.97
C LYS A 6 -0.33 -7.93 11.02
N PRO A 7 0.86 -8.55 11.02
CA PRO A 7 1.86 -8.24 10.02
C PRO A 7 1.28 -8.61 8.65
N TYR A 8 1.27 -7.66 7.73
CA TYR A 8 0.98 -7.88 6.32
C TYR A 8 2.29 -7.94 5.55
N GLU A 9 2.36 -8.87 4.61
CA GLU A 9 3.54 -9.11 3.78
C GLU A 9 3.33 -8.57 2.36
N THR A 10 2.06 -8.35 1.97
CA THR A 10 1.69 -7.85 0.64
C THR A 10 0.86 -6.57 0.70
N VAL A 11 0.83 -5.84 -0.42
CA VAL A 11 -0.02 -4.65 -0.59
C VAL A 11 -1.50 -5.02 -0.55
N ASP A 12 -1.89 -6.19 -1.06
CA ASP A 12 -3.27 -6.67 -1.01
C ASP A 12 -3.73 -6.91 0.43
N GLU A 13 -2.90 -7.58 1.24
CA GLU A 13 -3.17 -7.78 2.67
C GLU A 13 -3.26 -6.46 3.42
N TYR A 14 -2.35 -5.50 3.12
CA TYR A 14 -2.43 -4.15 3.67
C TYR A 14 -3.78 -3.50 3.37
N ILE A 15 -4.24 -3.55 2.13
CA ILE A 15 -5.53 -2.96 1.72
C ILE A 15 -6.70 -3.64 2.41
N GLN A 16 -6.68 -4.97 2.57
CA GLN A 16 -7.76 -5.70 3.25
C GLN A 16 -7.95 -5.27 4.71
N LEU A 17 -6.88 -4.84 5.38
CA LEU A 17 -6.91 -4.38 6.77
C LEU A 17 -7.42 -2.94 6.94
N LEU A 18 -7.58 -2.18 5.85
CA LEU A 18 -8.11 -0.82 5.92
C LEU A 18 -9.64 -0.83 6.14
N PRO A 19 -10.22 0.27 6.65
CA PRO A 19 -11.65 0.50 6.58
C PRO A 19 -12.15 0.66 5.13
N ASP A 20 -13.39 0.26 4.83
CA ASP A 20 -13.90 0.22 3.44
C ASP A 20 -13.95 1.58 2.76
N ASP A 21 -14.22 2.65 3.51
CA ASP A 21 -14.18 4.03 3.03
C ASP A 21 -12.77 4.45 2.59
N ILE A 22 -11.73 3.93 3.25
CA ILE A 22 -10.33 4.20 2.92
C ILE A 22 -9.80 3.28 1.81
N LYS A 23 -10.28 2.03 1.74
CA LYS A 23 -9.88 1.07 0.69
C LYS A 23 -10.10 1.63 -0.70
N ALA A 24 -11.25 2.26 -0.95
CA ALA A 24 -11.60 2.83 -2.25
C ALA A 24 -10.53 3.83 -2.74
N TYR A 25 -10.14 4.78 -1.86
CA TYR A 25 -9.11 5.76 -2.19
C TYR A 25 -7.72 5.16 -2.37
N ILE A 26 -7.33 4.22 -1.51
CA ILE A 26 -6.01 3.57 -1.63
C ILE A 26 -5.91 2.73 -2.90
N ILE A 27 -6.99 2.04 -3.29
CA ILE A 27 -7.06 1.30 -4.56
C ILE A 27 -6.94 2.27 -5.74
N GLU A 28 -7.60 3.42 -5.70
CA GLU A 28 -7.50 4.44 -6.75
C GLU A 28 -6.07 4.98 -6.90
N VAL A 29 -5.40 5.27 -5.78
CA VAL A 29 -3.99 5.69 -5.76
C VAL A 29 -3.09 4.59 -6.33
N ARG A 30 -3.25 3.34 -5.88
CA ARG A 30 -2.50 2.19 -6.39
C ARG A 30 -2.65 2.04 -7.90
N ASN A 31 -3.88 2.06 -8.40
CA ASN A 31 -4.18 1.93 -9.83
C ASN A 31 -3.56 3.07 -10.65
N THR A 32 -3.57 4.29 -10.12
CA THR A 32 -2.98 5.46 -10.78
C THR A 32 -1.46 5.34 -10.86
N ILE A 33 -0.82 4.90 -9.78
CA ILE A 33 0.63 4.67 -9.75
C ILE A 33 0.99 3.53 -10.71
N GLN A 34 0.29 2.40 -10.68
CA GLN A 34 0.56 1.26 -11.55
C GLN A 34 0.43 1.61 -13.04
N LYS A 35 -0.57 2.42 -13.43
CA LYS A 35 -0.71 2.93 -14.80
C LYS A 35 0.47 3.84 -15.20
N SER A 36 0.99 4.62 -14.27
CA SER A 36 2.11 5.55 -14.50
C SER A 36 3.47 4.83 -14.48
N LEU A 37 3.58 3.73 -13.75
CA LEU A 37 4.80 2.95 -13.52
C LEU A 37 4.58 1.46 -13.84
N PRO A 38 4.29 1.09 -15.10
CA PRO A 38 3.91 -0.29 -15.47
C PRO A 38 5.01 -1.33 -15.20
N ASN A 39 6.27 -0.89 -15.10
CA ASN A 39 7.41 -1.77 -14.84
C ASN A 39 7.78 -1.86 -13.35
N ALA A 40 7.18 -1.03 -12.49
CA ALA A 40 7.51 -1.02 -11.07
C ALA A 40 6.85 -2.21 -10.34
N LYS A 41 7.59 -2.79 -9.41
CA LYS A 41 7.11 -3.88 -8.56
C LYS A 41 6.58 -3.35 -7.25
N GLU A 42 5.48 -3.92 -6.81
CA GLU A 42 4.93 -3.67 -5.48
C GLU A 42 5.70 -4.46 -4.43
N LYS A 43 5.99 -3.82 -3.29
CA LYS A 43 6.54 -4.46 -2.10
C LYS A 43 6.07 -3.74 -0.83
N ILE A 44 6.27 -4.39 0.31
CA ILE A 44 6.15 -3.74 1.61
C ILE A 44 7.54 -3.31 2.09
N SER A 45 7.69 -2.03 2.44
CA SER A 45 8.90 -1.49 3.05
C SER A 45 8.50 -0.61 4.22
N TRP A 46 9.13 -0.79 5.39
CA TRP A 46 8.77 -0.05 6.61
C TRP A 46 7.27 -0.13 6.97
N LYS A 47 6.65 -1.29 6.69
CA LYS A 47 5.19 -1.50 6.83
C LYS A 47 4.37 -0.53 5.96
N MET A 48 4.86 -0.18 4.77
CA MET A 48 4.12 0.66 3.82
C MET A 48 4.17 0.05 2.42
N PRO A 49 3.04 0.06 1.70
CA PRO A 49 3.03 -0.15 0.26
C PRO A 49 4.06 0.73 -0.44
N THR A 50 4.87 0.11 -1.27
CA THR A 50 5.99 0.75 -1.95
C THR A 50 6.09 0.24 -3.38
N TYR A 51 6.23 1.15 -4.34
CA TYR A 51 6.65 0.81 -5.69
C TYR A 51 8.16 0.95 -5.84
N TRP A 52 8.77 -0.06 -6.46
CA TRP A 52 10.22 -0.17 -6.62
C TRP A 52 10.57 -0.59 -8.05
N ASP A 53 11.57 0.08 -8.62
CA ASP A 53 12.30 -0.38 -9.81
C ASP A 53 13.75 0.08 -9.70
N LYS A 54 14.67 -0.85 -9.39
CA LYS A 54 16.10 -0.60 -9.05
C LYS A 54 16.33 0.26 -7.79
N HIS A 55 15.43 1.20 -7.48
CA HIS A 55 15.37 2.03 -6.29
C HIS A 55 13.91 2.20 -5.82
N ASN A 56 13.69 2.67 -4.58
CA ASN A 56 12.35 2.97 -4.10
C ASN A 56 11.83 4.23 -4.81
N ILE A 57 10.71 4.11 -5.52
CA ILE A 57 10.14 5.21 -6.29
C ILE A 57 9.17 6.00 -5.43
N ILE A 58 8.20 5.31 -4.83
CA ILE A 58 7.17 5.94 -4.02
C ILE A 58 6.69 4.99 -2.92
N HIS A 59 6.50 5.56 -1.74
CA HIS A 59 5.80 4.95 -0.62
C HIS A 59 4.42 5.61 -0.51
N PHE A 60 3.38 4.81 -0.30
CA PHE A 60 2.02 5.32 -0.12
C PHE A 60 1.31 4.52 0.97
N ALA A 61 0.52 5.20 1.80
CA ALA A 61 -0.22 4.58 2.90
C ALA A 61 -1.42 5.44 3.29
N ALA A 62 -2.45 4.81 3.82
CA ALA A 62 -3.52 5.47 4.54
C ALA A 62 -2.99 6.03 5.86
N HIS A 63 -3.26 7.31 6.11
CA HIS A 63 -2.97 7.95 7.39
C HIS A 63 -4.18 7.80 8.33
N LYS A 64 -3.96 7.30 9.54
CA LYS A 64 -5.00 7.31 10.59
C LYS A 64 -5.19 8.76 11.04
N LYS A 65 -6.44 9.23 11.12
CA LYS A 65 -6.74 10.55 11.71
C LYS A 65 -6.26 10.64 13.16
#